data_AF-A0A834INN4-F1
#
_entry.id   AF-A0A834INN4-F1
#
_cell.length_a   1.000
_cell.length_b   1.000
_cell.length_c   1.000
_cell.angle_alpha   90.00
_cell.angle_beta   90.00
_cell.angle_gamma   90.00
#
_symmetry.space_group_name_H-M   'P 1'
#
loop_
_entity.id
_entity.type
_entity.pdbx_description
1 polymer ?
#
loop_
_entity_poly.entity_id
_entity_poly.type
_entity_poly.pdbx_seq_one_letter_code
_entity_poly.pdbx_strand_id
1 'polypeptide(L)'
;MGKIKRLRQKYHLATKKGCTENKGTISSSTDYIPDDSLKYPTNDLFAGINIDVTKLKSNLNDDVQSIKSYKSLKSESKIVLPKKQKIKLRRNVLLQKIDTVSQMKKELKIKKRRKNISIIGDTNPLHDALPSLESLLKSRPNICQNIPTTKKSKAIQKAKLRKKETIQGVNIFKSVLNNKNFLKNPKEAITQHVQAFINQEKQKIITK
;
A
#
# COMPACT_ATOMS: atom_id res chain seq x y z
N MET A 1 4.33 41.61 9.26
CA MET A 1 4.18 40.26 9.87
C MET A 1 3.23 40.18 11.09
N GLY A 2 2.94 41.27 11.82
CA GLY A 2 2.11 41.21 13.06
C GLY A 2 0.58 41.12 12.88
N LYS A 3 0.02 41.64 11.78
CA LYS A 3 -1.46 41.73 11.61
C LYS A 3 -2.14 40.37 11.39
N ILE A 4 -1.45 39.43 10.73
CA ILE A 4 -2.00 38.08 10.44
C ILE A 4 -1.97 37.19 11.70
N LYS A 5 -0.98 37.36 12.60
CA LYS A 5 -0.90 36.63 13.88
C LYS A 5 -2.06 37.01 14.80
N ARG A 6 -2.42 38.31 14.89
CA ARG A 6 -3.56 38.78 15.71
C ARG A 6 -4.89 38.20 15.25
N LEU A 7 -5.13 38.11 13.94
CA LEU A 7 -6.36 37.51 13.40
C LEU A 7 -6.48 36.04 13.80
N ARG A 8 -5.41 35.24 13.66
CA ARG A 8 -5.42 33.83 14.07
C ARG A 8 -5.71 33.66 15.56
N GLN A 9 -5.11 34.48 16.42
CA GLN A 9 -5.34 34.42 17.86
C GLN A 9 -6.80 34.76 18.22
N LYS A 10 -7.42 35.75 17.56
CA LYS A 10 -8.82 36.14 17.80
C LYS A 10 -9.79 34.98 17.52
N TYR A 11 -9.62 34.24 16.43
CA TYR A 11 -10.52 33.13 16.08
C TYR A 11 -10.27 31.87 16.93
N HIS A 12 -9.03 31.60 17.34
CA HIS A 12 -8.73 30.45 18.21
C HIS A 12 -9.25 30.63 19.65
N LEU A 13 -9.26 31.86 20.19
CA LEU A 13 -9.81 32.13 21.52
C LEU A 13 -11.35 32.03 21.55
N ALA A 14 -12.03 32.46 20.49
CA ALA A 14 -13.50 32.38 20.39
C ALA A 14 -14.02 30.95 20.41
N THR A 15 -13.30 30.00 19.81
CA THR A 15 -13.68 28.58 19.79
C THR A 15 -13.42 27.87 21.11
N LYS A 16 -12.41 28.29 21.88
CA LYS A 16 -12.11 27.72 23.21
C LYS A 16 -13.10 28.18 24.29
N LYS A 17 -13.75 29.33 24.12
CA LYS A 17 -14.70 29.89 25.09
C LYS A 17 -16.13 29.30 24.96
N GLY A 18 -16.42 28.53 23.92
CA GLY A 18 -17.74 27.95 23.66
C GLY A 18 -18.00 26.57 24.29
N CYS A 19 -17.16 26.09 25.22
CA CYS A 19 -17.35 24.79 25.89
C CYS A 19 -17.71 24.89 27.39
N THR A 20 -18.04 26.08 27.89
CA THR A 20 -18.60 26.24 29.24
C THR A 20 -19.92 26.97 29.12
N GLU A 21 -21.00 26.19 29.05
CA GLU A 21 -22.35 26.48 29.54
C GLU A 21 -23.38 25.68 28.74
N ASN A 22 -23.76 24.52 29.30
CA ASN A 22 -25.07 23.89 29.12
C ASN A 22 -25.39 23.22 30.47
N LYS A 23 -25.97 24.00 31.40
CA LYS A 23 -26.57 23.48 32.63
C LYS A 23 -27.97 22.97 32.27
N GLY A 24 -28.03 21.72 31.83
CA GLY A 24 -29.26 20.95 31.74
C GLY A 24 -29.61 20.40 33.12
N THR A 25 -30.80 20.75 33.59
CA THR A 25 -31.44 20.27 34.81
C THR A 25 -31.65 18.76 34.73
N ILE A 26 -30.93 17.99 35.54
CA ILE A 26 -31.27 16.60 35.87
C ILE A 26 -31.10 16.47 37.39
N SER A 27 -32.23 16.26 38.05
CA SER A 27 -32.37 15.85 39.44
C SER A 27 -31.99 14.38 39.59
N SER A 28 -31.01 14.07 40.44
CA SER A 28 -30.93 12.78 41.17
C SER A 28 -29.78 12.81 42.19
N SER A 29 -30.17 12.52 43.43
CA SER A 29 -29.41 11.83 44.49
C SER A 29 -27.96 12.21 44.74
N THR A 30 -27.75 12.74 45.94
CA THR A 30 -26.56 12.61 46.77
C THR A 30 -25.93 11.23 46.64
N ASP A 31 -24.70 11.16 46.15
CA ASP A 31 -23.74 10.12 46.52
C ASP A 31 -22.35 10.76 46.51
N TYR A 32 -21.71 10.69 47.68
CA TYR A 32 -20.34 11.10 47.91
C TYR A 32 -19.44 10.40 46.90
N ILE A 33 -18.66 11.16 46.13
CA ILE A 33 -17.49 10.63 45.42
C ILE A 33 -16.40 10.47 46.48
N PRO A 34 -15.93 9.26 46.81
CA PRO A 34 -14.74 9.12 47.61
C PRO A 34 -13.58 9.72 46.83
N ASP A 35 -12.86 10.64 47.45
CA ASP A 35 -11.58 11.14 46.99
C ASP A 35 -10.57 9.98 47.09
N ASP A 36 -10.66 9.03 46.16
CA ASP A 36 -9.70 7.95 45.99
C ASP A 36 -8.43 8.57 45.38
N SER A 37 -7.71 9.29 46.22
CA SER A 37 -6.30 9.62 46.00
C SER A 37 -5.58 8.31 45.74
N LEU A 38 -5.28 8.05 44.46
CA LEU A 38 -4.54 6.88 44.02
C LEU A 38 -3.22 6.83 44.79
N LYS A 39 -3.14 5.92 45.76
CA LYS A 39 -1.91 5.63 46.51
C LYS A 39 -0.89 5.10 45.51
N TYR A 40 0.08 5.94 45.17
CA TYR A 40 1.26 5.53 44.44
C TYR A 40 2.03 4.52 45.30
N PRO A 41 2.43 3.37 44.75
CA PRO A 41 3.25 2.42 45.48
C PRO A 41 4.54 3.11 45.91
N THR A 42 4.81 3.10 47.20
CA THR A 42 6.02 3.70 47.81
C THR A 42 7.26 2.85 47.60
N ASN A 43 7.08 1.61 47.14
CA ASN A 43 8.14 0.65 46.92
C ASN A 43 8.47 0.61 45.44
N ASP A 44 9.77 0.51 45.11
CA ASP A 44 10.23 0.37 43.74
C ASP A 44 9.63 -0.88 43.09
N LEU A 45 8.64 -0.68 42.21
CA LEU A 45 7.95 -1.74 41.46
C LEU A 45 8.89 -2.63 40.63
N PHE A 46 10.11 -2.15 40.37
CA PHE A 46 11.11 -2.82 39.54
C PHE A 46 12.29 -3.37 40.35
N ALA A 47 12.27 -3.25 41.68
CA ALA A 47 13.32 -3.81 42.52
C ALA A 47 13.36 -5.34 42.35
N GLY A 48 14.43 -5.85 41.72
CA GLY A 48 14.65 -7.29 41.49
C GLY A 48 14.48 -7.77 40.03
N ILE A 49 14.10 -6.90 39.10
CA ILE A 49 13.97 -7.31 37.69
C ILE A 49 15.32 -7.16 36.99
N ASN A 50 15.93 -8.30 36.62
CA ASN A 50 17.18 -8.34 35.88
C ASN A 50 16.89 -8.42 34.37
N ILE A 51 16.79 -7.26 33.72
CA ILE A 51 16.50 -7.16 32.29
C ILE A 51 17.80 -7.23 31.50
N ASP A 52 18.00 -8.35 30.82
CA ASP A 52 19.16 -8.57 29.95
C ASP A 52 18.92 -7.90 28.58
N VAL A 53 19.55 -6.74 28.36
CA VAL A 53 19.39 -5.90 27.16
C VAL A 53 19.70 -6.67 25.88
N THR A 54 20.58 -7.66 25.94
CA THR A 54 21.00 -8.47 24.78
C THR A 54 19.91 -9.44 24.30
N LYS A 55 18.99 -9.83 25.19
CA LYS A 55 17.86 -10.73 24.89
C LYS A 55 16.59 -9.99 24.46
N LEU A 56 16.58 -8.66 24.57
CA LEU A 56 15.45 -7.83 24.14
C LEU A 56 15.38 -7.80 22.61
N LYS A 57 14.22 -8.16 22.04
CA LYS A 57 13.91 -7.93 20.63
C LYS A 57 13.80 -6.42 20.39
N SER A 58 14.88 -5.78 19.93
CA SER A 58 14.95 -4.34 19.65
C SER A 58 14.13 -3.90 18.43
N ASN A 59 13.71 -4.85 17.58
CA ASN A 59 12.86 -4.58 16.42
C ASN A 59 11.41 -4.97 16.73
N LEU A 60 10.74 -4.18 17.55
CA LEU A 60 9.27 -4.13 17.53
C LEU A 60 8.86 -3.37 16.27
N ASN A 61 7.70 -3.71 15.69
CA ASN A 61 7.12 -2.84 14.68
C ASN A 61 6.88 -1.49 15.34
N ASP A 62 7.54 -0.45 14.85
CA ASP A 62 7.40 0.89 15.38
C ASP A 62 5.92 1.27 15.50
N ASP A 63 5.37 1.26 16.72
CA ASP A 63 4.11 1.93 17.06
C ASP A 63 4.26 3.47 17.02
N VAL A 64 5.29 3.97 16.34
CA VAL A 64 5.51 5.37 15.93
C VAL A 64 4.65 5.73 14.71
N GLN A 65 3.47 5.13 14.57
CA GLN A 65 2.42 5.67 13.69
C GLN A 65 1.76 6.93 14.28
N SER A 66 2.02 7.28 15.54
CA SER A 66 1.27 8.35 16.22
C SER A 66 1.67 9.78 15.86
N ILE A 67 2.82 10.03 15.21
CA ILE A 67 3.23 11.42 14.84
C ILE A 67 3.87 11.48 13.44
N LYS A 68 3.21 10.89 12.44
CA LYS A 68 3.37 11.39 11.06
C LYS A 68 2.16 12.26 10.75
N SER A 69 2.14 13.47 11.29
CA SER A 69 1.20 14.54 10.93
C SER A 69 1.39 15.05 9.49
N TYR A 70 1.88 14.23 8.58
CA TYR A 70 1.82 14.46 7.14
C TYR A 70 1.72 13.10 6.43
N LYS A 71 0.54 12.46 6.49
CA LYS A 71 0.06 11.61 5.38
C LYS A 71 -0.15 12.48 4.13
N SER A 72 0.95 13.04 3.65
CA SER A 72 1.08 13.57 2.32
C SER A 72 1.24 12.36 1.42
N LEU A 73 0.51 12.32 0.30
CA LEU A 73 0.60 11.34 -0.80
C LEU A 73 2.05 11.08 -1.30
N LYS A 74 3.00 11.88 -0.84
CA LYS A 74 4.45 11.77 -1.03
C LYS A 74 5.12 10.64 -0.24
N SER A 75 4.48 10.12 0.82
CA SER A 75 5.05 9.02 1.65
C SER A 75 4.73 7.63 1.12
N GLU A 76 3.59 7.45 0.44
CA GLU A 76 3.18 6.15 -0.14
C GLU A 76 3.76 5.92 -1.54
N SER A 77 4.01 7.00 -2.30
CA SER A 77 4.64 6.92 -3.62
C SER A 77 6.10 7.34 -3.53
N LYS A 78 7.03 6.40 -3.74
CA LYS A 78 8.49 6.64 -3.87
C LYS A 78 8.87 7.52 -5.09
N ILE A 79 7.88 8.14 -5.75
CA ILE A 79 8.02 8.84 -7.02
C ILE A 79 7.75 10.34 -6.78
N VAL A 80 8.73 11.18 -7.12
CA VAL A 80 8.56 12.63 -7.05
C VAL A 80 7.63 13.08 -8.19
N LEU A 81 6.35 13.23 -7.89
CA LEU A 81 5.36 13.71 -8.86
C LEU A 81 5.49 15.23 -9.12
N PRO A 82 5.33 15.72 -10.36
CA PRO A 82 5.27 17.14 -10.68
C PRO A 82 4.05 17.85 -10.03
N LYS A 83 4.15 19.17 -9.83
CA LYS A 83 3.12 19.99 -9.14
C LYS A 83 1.73 19.84 -9.75
N LYS A 84 1.63 19.83 -11.09
CA LYS A 84 0.37 19.66 -11.84
C LYS A 84 -0.32 18.32 -11.50
N GLN A 85 0.44 17.23 -11.43
CA GLN A 85 -0.09 15.91 -11.09
C GLN A 85 -0.52 15.83 -9.62
N LYS A 86 0.22 16.45 -8.70
CA LYS A 86 -0.17 16.53 -7.28
C LYS A 86 -1.50 17.25 -7.08
N ILE A 87 -1.74 18.35 -7.80
CA ILE A 87 -3.01 19.09 -7.72
C ILE A 87 -4.16 18.24 -8.25
N LYS A 88 -3.97 17.58 -9.40
CA LYS A 88 -4.97 16.66 -9.97
C LYS A 88 -5.31 15.52 -9.00
N LEU A 89 -4.29 14.91 -8.40
CA LEU A 89 -4.46 13.84 -7.42
C LEU A 89 -5.24 14.33 -6.19
N ARG A 90 -4.91 15.50 -5.64
CA ARG A 90 -5.66 16.08 -4.51
C ARG A 90 -7.14 16.30 -4.86
N ARG A 91 -7.43 16.85 -6.04
CA ARG A 91 -8.82 17.05 -6.51
C ARG A 91 -9.55 15.72 -6.65
N ASN A 92 -8.92 14.73 -7.28
CA ASN A 92 -9.52 13.40 -7.46
C ASN A 92 -9.81 12.72 -6.13
N VAL A 93 -8.85 12.74 -5.19
CA VAL A 93 -9.03 12.20 -3.85
C VAL A 93 -10.17 12.92 -3.11
N LEU A 94 -10.29 14.23 -3.27
CA LEU A 94 -11.40 14.98 -2.67
C LEU A 94 -12.75 14.60 -3.26
N LEU A 95 -12.86 14.51 -4.59
CA LEU A 95 -14.09 14.10 -5.27
C LEU A 95 -14.50 12.69 -4.85
N GLN A 96 -13.56 11.74 -4.83
CA GLN A 96 -13.81 10.38 -4.36
C GLN A 96 -14.33 10.35 -2.91
N LYS A 97 -13.82 11.21 -2.03
CA LYS A 97 -14.33 11.34 -0.65
C LYS A 97 -15.76 11.88 -0.60
N ILE A 98 -16.10 12.84 -1.45
CA ILE A 98 -17.46 13.40 -1.52
C ILE A 98 -18.43 12.34 -2.04
N ASP A 99 -18.04 11.63 -3.10
CA ASP A 99 -18.86 10.59 -3.72
C ASP A 99 -19.13 9.45 -2.75
N THR A 100 -18.09 8.96 -2.07
CA THR A 100 -18.22 7.90 -1.06
C THR A 100 -19.13 8.31 0.10
N VAL A 101 -18.98 9.52 0.64
CA VAL A 101 -19.88 10.02 1.70
C VAL A 101 -21.32 10.15 1.19
N SER A 102 -21.51 10.59 -0.05
CA SER A 102 -22.84 10.74 -0.65
C SER A 102 -23.52 9.39 -0.87
N GLN A 103 -22.77 8.39 -1.35
CA GLN A 103 -23.23 7.00 -1.49
C GLN A 103 -23.59 6.41 -0.14
N MET A 104 -22.73 6.53 0.87
CA MET A 104 -23.02 6.05 2.24
C MET A 104 -24.30 6.69 2.81
N LYS A 105 -24.49 8.00 2.62
CA LYS A 105 -25.73 8.68 3.07
C LYS A 105 -26.97 8.15 2.35
N LYS A 106 -26.88 7.91 1.04
CA LYS A 106 -27.98 7.34 0.23
C LYS A 106 -28.33 5.93 0.71
N GLU A 107 -27.32 5.09 0.91
CA GLU A 107 -27.48 3.71 1.43
C GLU A 107 -28.09 3.69 2.83
N LEU A 108 -27.63 4.56 3.74
CA LEU A 108 -28.21 4.69 5.08
C LEU A 108 -29.69 5.09 5.03
N LYS A 109 -30.06 6.01 4.13
CA LYS A 109 -31.46 6.41 3.94
C LYS A 109 -32.31 5.25 3.41
N ILE A 110 -31.80 4.49 2.45
CA ILE A 110 -32.47 3.30 1.91
C ILE A 110 -32.63 2.24 3.01
N LYS A 111 -31.56 1.94 3.76
CA LYS A 111 -31.58 0.99 4.87
C LYS A 111 -32.58 1.37 5.96
N LYS A 112 -32.68 2.65 6.32
CA LYS A 112 -33.72 3.15 7.25
C LYS A 112 -35.14 2.95 6.71
N ARG A 113 -35.38 3.20 5.43
CA ARG A 113 -36.69 2.94 4.81
C ARG A 113 -37.03 1.45 4.83
N ARG A 114 -36.08 0.58 4.44
CA ARG A 114 -36.25 -0.89 4.43
C ARG A 114 -36.58 -1.45 5.82
N LYS A 115 -35.92 -0.95 6.87
CA LYS A 115 -36.22 -1.35 8.26
C LYS A 115 -37.67 -1.13 8.69
N ASN A 116 -38.34 -0.14 8.09
CA ASN A 116 -39.72 0.20 8.43
C ASN A 116 -40.74 -0.53 7.53
N ILE A 117 -40.30 -1.24 6.48
CA ILE A 117 -41.15 -2.03 5.60
C ILE A 117 -41.34 -3.41 6.24
N SER A 118 -42.57 -3.94 6.21
CA SER A 118 -42.86 -5.29 6.71
C SER A 118 -41.95 -6.30 6.00
N ILE A 119 -41.31 -7.16 6.80
CA ILE A 119 -40.24 -8.09 6.38
C ILE A 119 -40.73 -9.10 5.34
N ILE A 120 -42.05 -9.29 5.20
CA ILE A 120 -42.70 -10.17 4.23
C ILE A 120 -42.60 -9.54 2.83
N GLY A 121 -41.41 -9.58 2.21
CA GLY A 121 -41.25 -9.21 0.80
C GLY A 121 -39.93 -8.53 0.42
N ASP A 122 -39.18 -7.97 1.37
CA ASP A 122 -37.87 -7.37 1.06
C ASP A 122 -36.74 -8.41 1.25
N THR A 123 -36.18 -8.91 0.14
CA THR A 123 -35.05 -9.86 0.15
C THR A 123 -33.69 -9.17 0.25
N ASN A 124 -33.63 -7.85 0.11
CA ASN A 124 -32.37 -7.10 0.17
C ASN A 124 -31.59 -7.22 1.49
N PRO A 125 -32.22 -7.33 2.67
CA PRO A 125 -31.50 -7.58 3.93
C PRO A 125 -30.64 -8.86 3.89
N LEU A 126 -31.08 -9.89 3.15
CA LEU A 126 -30.32 -11.13 2.98
C LEU A 126 -29.09 -10.90 2.10
N HIS A 127 -29.22 -10.12 1.02
CA HIS A 127 -28.11 -9.76 0.16
C HIS A 127 -27.10 -8.84 0.85
N ASP A 128 -27.56 -7.85 1.63
CA ASP A 128 -26.72 -6.92 2.38
C ASP A 128 -25.94 -7.60 3.53
N ALA A 129 -26.44 -8.74 4.03
CA ALA A 129 -25.77 -9.54 5.06
C ALA A 129 -24.61 -10.39 4.50
N LEU A 130 -24.47 -10.49 3.17
CA LEU A 130 -23.38 -11.24 2.56
C LEU A 130 -22.10 -10.39 2.48
N PRO A 131 -20.92 -11.01 2.70
CA PRO A 131 -19.64 -10.34 2.45
C PRO A 131 -19.51 -9.92 0.99
N SER A 132 -18.89 -8.75 0.74
CA SER A 132 -18.57 -8.34 -0.62
C SER A 132 -17.57 -9.32 -1.26
N LEU A 133 -17.71 -9.55 -2.57
CA LEU A 133 -16.80 -10.43 -3.32
C LEU A 133 -15.33 -10.02 -3.15
N GLU A 134 -15.05 -8.72 -3.08
CA GLU A 134 -13.70 -8.21 -2.86
C GLU A 134 -13.17 -8.54 -1.45
N SER A 135 -14.03 -8.54 -0.42
CA SER A 135 -13.68 -8.99 0.93
C SER A 135 -13.36 -10.49 0.94
N LEU A 136 -14.16 -11.30 0.24
CA LEU A 136 -13.91 -12.74 0.09
C LEU A 136 -12.58 -13.01 -0.62
N LEU A 137 -12.30 -12.27 -1.70
CA LEU A 137 -11.04 -12.38 -2.45
C LEU A 137 -9.83 -11.95 -1.62
N LYS A 138 -9.97 -10.93 -0.75
CA LYS A 138 -8.91 -10.49 0.18
C LYS A 138 -8.69 -11.45 1.35
N SER A 139 -9.74 -12.13 1.83
CA SER A 139 -9.63 -13.09 2.93
C SER A 139 -9.02 -14.43 2.51
N ARG A 140 -8.98 -14.72 1.20
CA ARG A 140 -8.32 -15.92 0.68
C ARG A 140 -6.80 -15.75 0.79
N PRO A 141 -6.10 -16.56 1.60
CA PRO A 141 -4.67 -16.38 1.85
C PRO A 141 -3.78 -16.59 0.62
N ASN A 142 -4.29 -17.13 -0.50
CA ASN A 142 -3.46 -17.66 -1.59
C ASN A 142 -3.79 -17.14 -3.00
N ILE A 143 -4.60 -16.08 -3.15
CA ILE A 143 -4.83 -15.47 -4.47
C ILE A 143 -4.04 -14.16 -4.54
N CYS A 144 -2.72 -14.27 -4.38
CA CYS A 144 -1.83 -13.31 -5.01
C CYS A 144 -2.03 -13.48 -6.52
N GLN A 145 -2.94 -12.70 -7.09
CA GLN A 145 -2.99 -12.52 -8.53
C GLN A 145 -1.61 -11.99 -8.92
N ASN A 146 -0.77 -12.88 -9.44
CA ASN A 146 0.45 -12.55 -10.16
C ASN A 146 0.02 -11.84 -11.42
N ILE A 147 -0.48 -10.61 -11.29
CA ILE A 147 -0.71 -9.72 -12.42
C ILE A 147 0.70 -9.50 -12.98
N PRO A 148 1.01 -10.00 -14.19
CA PRO A 148 2.31 -9.80 -14.77
C PRO A 148 2.44 -8.31 -15.04
N THR A 149 3.08 -7.60 -14.11
CA THR A 149 3.45 -6.21 -14.34
C THR A 149 4.36 -6.22 -15.56
N THR A 150 3.91 -5.61 -16.65
CA THR A 150 4.72 -5.39 -17.84
C THR A 150 5.83 -4.44 -17.44
N LYS A 151 6.94 -5.01 -16.96
CA LYS A 151 8.13 -4.25 -16.58
C LYS A 151 8.58 -3.54 -17.86
N LYS A 152 8.50 -2.21 -17.85
CA LYS A 152 8.98 -1.38 -18.95
C LYS A 152 10.40 -1.83 -19.30
N SER A 153 10.64 -2.12 -20.58
CA SER A 153 11.96 -2.49 -21.06
C SER A 153 12.94 -1.37 -20.69
N LYS A 154 14.03 -1.73 -20.04
CA LYS A 154 15.08 -0.77 -19.72
C LYS A 154 15.80 -0.44 -21.02
N ALA A 155 16.07 0.84 -21.27
CA ALA A 155 16.82 1.26 -22.46
C ALA A 155 18.21 0.60 -22.55
N ILE A 156 18.84 0.30 -21.41
CA ILE A 156 20.15 -0.33 -21.34
C ILE A 156 20.11 -1.50 -20.33
N GLN A 157 20.70 -2.63 -20.73
CA GLN A 157 20.89 -3.80 -19.87
C GLN A 157 21.86 -3.52 -18.70
N LYS A 158 21.72 -4.25 -17.59
CA LYS A 158 22.62 -4.12 -16.44
C LYS A 158 24.08 -4.37 -16.85
N ALA A 159 25.04 -3.63 -16.30
CA ALA A 159 26.45 -3.76 -16.63
C ALA A 159 26.99 -5.20 -16.47
N LYS A 160 26.57 -5.92 -15.41
CA LYS A 160 26.94 -7.33 -15.20
C LYS A 160 26.47 -8.25 -16.32
N LEU A 161 25.25 -8.04 -16.84
CA LEU A 161 24.73 -8.82 -17.97
C LEU A 161 25.51 -8.49 -19.24
N ARG A 162 25.73 -7.21 -19.54
CA ARG A 162 26.54 -6.78 -20.68
C ARG A 162 27.95 -7.40 -20.65
N LYS A 163 28.63 -7.36 -19.50
CA LYS A 163 29.95 -8.00 -19.32
C LYS A 163 29.89 -9.52 -19.56
N LYS A 164 28.80 -10.18 -19.15
CA LYS A 164 28.63 -11.61 -19.38
C LYS A 164 28.43 -11.90 -20.88
N GLU A 165 27.57 -11.14 -21.55
CA GLU A 165 27.30 -11.26 -22.99
C GLU A 165 28.58 -11.04 -23.81
N THR A 166 29.39 -10.03 -23.46
CA THR A 166 30.65 -9.76 -24.17
C THR A 166 31.66 -10.90 -24.00
N ILE A 167 31.82 -11.43 -22.79
CA ILE A 167 32.72 -12.59 -22.54
C ILE A 167 32.21 -13.82 -23.31
N GLN A 168 30.91 -14.07 -23.31
CA GLN A 168 30.32 -15.16 -24.08
C GLN A 168 30.58 -14.99 -25.59
N GLY A 169 30.41 -13.78 -26.13
CA GLY A 169 30.71 -13.48 -27.54
C GLY A 169 32.17 -13.75 -27.90
N VAL A 170 33.12 -13.33 -27.05
CA VAL A 170 34.55 -13.61 -27.25
C VAL A 170 34.84 -15.12 -27.24
N ASN A 171 34.22 -15.87 -26.33
CA ASN A 171 34.41 -17.32 -26.25
C ASN A 171 33.83 -18.05 -27.47
N ILE A 172 32.64 -17.64 -27.92
CA ILE A 172 32.03 -18.17 -29.15
C ILE A 172 32.96 -17.90 -30.34
N PHE A 173 33.47 -16.67 -30.47
CA PHE A 173 34.37 -16.31 -31.55
C PHE A 173 35.64 -17.17 -31.56
N LYS A 174 36.28 -17.36 -30.40
CA LYS A 174 37.44 -18.27 -30.26
C LYS A 174 37.08 -19.69 -30.70
N SER A 175 35.91 -20.20 -30.32
CA SER A 175 35.49 -21.55 -30.72
C SER A 175 35.28 -21.69 -32.24
N VAL A 176 34.77 -20.65 -32.89
CA VAL A 176 34.56 -20.61 -34.35
C VAL A 176 35.90 -20.62 -35.08
N LEU A 177 36.88 -19.83 -34.63
CA LEU A 177 38.22 -19.82 -35.22
C LEU A 177 38.94 -21.17 -35.07
N ASN A 178 38.65 -21.93 -34.02
CA ASN A 178 39.22 -23.26 -33.82
C ASN A 178 38.57 -24.33 -34.72
N ASN A 179 37.45 -24.04 -35.38
CA ASN A 179 36.74 -25.00 -36.20
C ASN A 179 37.39 -25.15 -37.59
N LYS A 180 37.84 -26.37 -37.92
CA LYS A 180 38.50 -26.69 -39.20
C LYS A 180 37.63 -26.40 -40.42
N ASN A 181 36.33 -26.60 -40.33
CA ASN A 181 35.41 -26.36 -41.46
C ASN A 181 35.27 -24.86 -41.76
N PHE A 182 35.26 -24.04 -40.70
CA PHE A 182 35.20 -22.59 -40.81
C PHE A 182 36.49 -22.00 -41.40
N LEU A 183 37.65 -22.55 -41.01
CA LEU A 183 38.94 -22.13 -41.55
C LEU A 183 39.10 -22.45 -43.04
N LYS A 184 38.56 -23.58 -43.50
CA LYS A 184 38.60 -23.98 -44.92
C LYS A 184 37.69 -23.07 -45.78
N ASN A 185 36.39 -23.02 -45.45
CA ASN A 185 35.38 -22.28 -46.20
C ASN A 185 34.40 -21.62 -45.22
N PRO A 186 34.60 -20.35 -44.83
CA PRO A 186 33.77 -19.71 -43.81
C PRO A 186 32.33 -19.50 -44.30
N LYS A 187 32.14 -19.17 -45.58
CA LYS A 187 30.81 -18.97 -46.17
C LYS A 187 29.97 -20.23 -46.13
N GLU A 188 30.56 -21.37 -46.48
CA GLU A 188 29.89 -22.68 -46.49
C GLU A 188 29.58 -23.18 -45.07
N ALA A 189 30.50 -22.99 -44.12
CA ALA A 189 30.27 -23.34 -42.72
C ALA A 189 29.11 -22.53 -42.12
N ILE A 190 29.00 -21.24 -42.48
CA ILE A 190 27.89 -20.38 -42.04
C ILE A 190 26.56 -20.84 -42.68
N THR A 191 26.53 -21.13 -43.98
CA THR A 191 25.29 -21.57 -44.65
C THR A 191 24.79 -22.89 -44.10
N GLN A 192 25.67 -23.88 -43.89
CA GLN A 192 25.33 -25.15 -43.26
C GLN A 192 24.77 -24.96 -41.85
N HIS A 193 25.38 -24.08 -41.05
CA HIS A 193 24.90 -23.81 -39.69
C HIS A 193 23.49 -23.19 -39.68
N VAL A 194 23.24 -22.21 -40.54
CA VAL A 194 21.90 -21.58 -40.67
C VAL A 194 20.86 -22.59 -41.13
N GLN A 195 21.18 -23.44 -42.10
CA GLN A 195 20.29 -24.52 -42.56
C GLN A 195 19.96 -25.50 -41.43
N ALA A 196 20.98 -25.93 -40.66
CA ALA A 196 20.79 -26.81 -39.52
C ALA A 196 19.88 -26.18 -38.45
N PHE A 197 20.07 -24.88 -38.15
CA PHE A 197 19.25 -24.14 -37.20
C PHE A 197 17.78 -24.07 -37.64
N ILE A 198 17.53 -23.71 -38.91
CA ILE A 198 16.16 -23.66 -39.47
C ILE A 198 15.49 -25.04 -39.40
N ASN A 199 16.23 -26.11 -39.71
CA ASN A 199 15.70 -27.47 -39.63
C ASN A 199 15.36 -27.86 -38.18
N GLN A 200 16.19 -27.50 -37.20
CA GLN A 200 15.90 -27.73 -35.78
C GLN A 200 14.65 -26.98 -35.31
N GLU A 201 14.48 -25.73 -35.70
CA GLU A 201 13.26 -24.97 -35.36
C GLU A 201 12.00 -25.58 -35.98
N LYS A 202 12.07 -26.01 -37.25
CA LYS A 202 10.96 -26.71 -37.92
C LYS A 202 10.57 -27.98 -37.16
N GLN A 203 11.53 -28.82 -36.79
CA GLN A 203 11.26 -30.03 -36.02
C GLN A 203 10.64 -29.71 -34.66
N LYS A 204 11.14 -28.68 -33.97
CA LYS A 204 10.61 -28.25 -32.67
C LYS A 204 9.16 -27.75 -32.74
N ILE A 205 8.76 -27.15 -33.87
CA ILE A 205 7.37 -26.75 -34.14
C ILE A 205 6.50 -27.99 -34.40
N ILE A 206 7.00 -28.97 -35.16
CA ILE A 206 6.25 -30.21 -35.48
C ILE A 206 6.02 -31.08 -34.24
N THR A 207 6.98 -31.11 -33.30
CA THR A 207 6.89 -31.90 -32.06
C THR A 207 6.04 -31.26 -30.95
N LYS A 208 5.57 -30.03 -31.14
CA LYS A 208 4.81 -29.25 -30.15
C LYS A 208 3.33 -29.22 -30.48
#